data_AF-A0A179VEU8-F1
#
_entry.id   AF-A0A179VEU8-F1
#
_cell.length_a   1.000
_cell.length_b   1.000
_cell.length_c   1.000
_cell.angle_alpha   90.00
_cell.angle_beta   90.00
_cell.angle_gamma   90.00
#
_symmetry.space_group_name_H-M   'P 1'
#
loop_
_entity.id
_entity.type
_entity.pdbx_description
1 polymer ?
#
loop_
_entity_poly.entity_id
_entity_poly.type
_entity_poly.pdbx_seq_one_letter_code
_entity_poly.pdbx_strand_id
1 'polypeptide(L)'
;MTSADATRERLIAAGLTLFAEHGLTGVRTRTLAQRAEVNQSAIPYHFGGKEGVYAAVIDHLVSELSGATGLPGDAQIAEVMERFTRAILGGAQARARILLIAREQLNPTTHYDRLFTGFVEPTHRRICALVADASAAGADDQITVIRAHAVIGQALGFAVAQTTYLRRVGRVRLSPQEIDVIARVVGEMSGKALQ
;
A
#
# COMPACT_ATOMS: atom_id res chain seq x y z
N MET A 1 -19.57 0.58 18.20
CA MET A 1 -18.76 -0.53 17.68
C MET A 1 -19.21 -1.80 18.37
N THR A 2 -19.68 -2.80 17.62
CA THR A 2 -20.17 -4.06 18.22
C THR A 2 -18.99 -4.99 18.55
N SER A 3 -19.21 -6.00 19.39
CA SER A 3 -18.21 -7.04 19.67
C SER A 3 -17.79 -7.81 18.40
N ALA A 4 -18.73 -7.97 17.46
CA ALA A 4 -18.50 -8.56 16.15
C ALA A 4 -17.53 -7.70 15.30
N ASP A 5 -17.73 -6.37 15.28
CA ASP A 5 -16.85 -5.45 14.54
C ASP A 5 -15.43 -5.46 15.10
N ALA A 6 -15.28 -5.41 16.43
CA ALA A 6 -13.98 -5.46 17.08
C ALA A 6 -13.24 -6.79 16.83
N THR A 7 -13.98 -7.90 16.75
CA THR A 7 -13.43 -9.22 16.40
C THR A 7 -12.95 -9.25 14.95
N ARG A 8 -13.74 -8.68 14.03
CA ARG A 8 -13.39 -8.55 12.62
C ARG A 8 -12.12 -7.74 12.42
N GLU A 9 -12.02 -6.59 13.07
CA GLU A 9 -10.84 -5.70 13.00
C GLU A 9 -9.57 -6.37 13.52
N ARG A 10 -9.64 -7.06 14.66
CA ARG A 10 -8.48 -7.80 15.20
C ARG A 10 -8.01 -8.91 14.27
N LEU A 11 -8.93 -9.63 13.63
CA LEU A 11 -8.60 -10.65 12.65
C LEU A 11 -7.94 -10.07 11.40
N ILE A 12 -8.39 -8.89 10.93
CA ILE A 12 -7.78 -8.18 9.80
C ILE A 12 -6.37 -7.70 10.16
N ALA A 13 -6.18 -7.07 11.33
CA ALA A 13 -4.86 -6.60 11.77
C ALA A 13 -3.86 -7.76 11.96
N ALA A 14 -4.30 -8.85 12.60
CA ALA A 14 -3.49 -10.06 12.72
C ALA A 14 -3.18 -10.69 11.35
N GLY A 15 -4.17 -10.72 10.46
CA GLY A 15 -4.05 -11.22 9.10
C GLY A 15 -3.02 -10.45 8.28
N LEU A 16 -3.07 -9.12 8.29
CA LEU A 16 -2.11 -8.28 7.57
C LEU A 16 -0.66 -8.64 7.91
N THR A 17 -0.36 -8.78 9.21
CA THR A 17 0.99 -9.14 9.65
C THR A 17 1.36 -10.57 9.22
N LEU A 18 0.52 -11.56 9.56
CA LEU A 18 0.83 -12.98 9.32
C LEU A 18 0.91 -13.31 7.83
N PHE A 19 0.00 -12.77 7.03
CA PHE A 19 0.00 -12.98 5.59
C PHE A 19 1.16 -12.26 4.91
N ALA A 20 1.55 -11.06 5.38
CA ALA A 20 2.75 -10.38 4.89
C ALA A 20 4.03 -11.20 5.13
N GLU A 21 4.14 -11.90 6.24
CA GLU A 21 5.33 -12.69 6.58
C GLU A 21 5.34 -14.07 5.93
N HIS A 22 4.21 -14.78 5.94
CA HIS A 22 4.17 -16.21 5.58
C HIS A 22 3.40 -16.52 4.29
N GLY A 23 2.74 -15.52 3.69
CA GLY A 23 1.84 -15.71 2.55
C GLY A 23 0.55 -16.44 2.92
N LEU A 24 -0.41 -16.48 1.99
CA LEU A 24 -1.73 -17.09 2.21
C LEU A 24 -1.63 -18.58 2.58
N THR A 25 -0.82 -19.35 1.85
CA THR A 25 -0.66 -20.80 2.08
C THR A 25 0.03 -21.10 3.42
N GLY A 26 0.99 -20.28 3.83
CA GLY A 26 1.78 -20.50 5.06
C GLY A 26 1.03 -20.22 6.36
N VAL A 27 -0.08 -19.48 6.32
CA VAL A 27 -0.86 -19.11 7.51
C VAL A 27 -1.93 -20.16 7.82
N ARG A 28 -2.03 -20.57 9.09
CA ARG A 28 -3.08 -21.45 9.62
C ARG A 28 -4.17 -20.64 10.34
N THR A 29 -5.42 -21.09 10.25
CA THR A 29 -6.57 -20.42 10.91
C THR A 29 -6.42 -20.36 12.43
N ARG A 30 -5.84 -21.39 13.05
CA ARG A 30 -5.50 -21.39 14.48
C ARG A 30 -4.52 -20.28 14.84
N THR A 31 -3.49 -20.05 14.03
CA THR A 31 -2.49 -19.00 14.24
C THR A 31 -3.12 -17.61 14.11
N LEU A 32 -4.01 -17.41 13.12
CA LEU A 32 -4.78 -16.17 12.98
C LEU A 32 -5.62 -15.89 14.23
N ALA A 33 -6.41 -16.86 14.67
CA ALA A 33 -7.29 -16.71 15.82
C ALA A 33 -6.50 -16.42 17.11
N GLN A 34 -5.38 -17.12 17.33
CA GLN A 34 -4.50 -16.89 18.47
C GLN A 34 -3.89 -15.48 18.44
N ARG A 35 -3.39 -15.04 17.28
CA ARG A 35 -2.76 -13.72 17.14
C ARG A 35 -3.75 -12.56 17.27
N ALA A 36 -4.99 -12.79 16.88
CA ALA A 36 -6.10 -11.84 17.02
C ALA A 36 -6.77 -11.92 18.40
N GLU A 37 -6.39 -12.88 19.25
CA GLU A 37 -6.98 -13.13 20.59
C GLU A 37 -8.50 -13.38 20.52
N VAL A 38 -8.93 -14.21 19.57
CA VAL A 38 -10.33 -14.57 19.32
C VAL A 38 -10.51 -16.09 19.32
N ASN A 39 -11.75 -16.54 19.47
CA ASN A 39 -12.08 -17.94 19.24
C ASN A 39 -11.89 -18.30 17.76
N GLN A 40 -11.32 -19.47 17.47
CA GLN A 40 -11.12 -19.95 16.09
C GLN A 40 -12.43 -20.04 15.29
N SER A 41 -13.57 -20.25 15.95
CA SER A 41 -14.90 -20.25 15.31
C SER A 41 -15.32 -18.88 14.76
N ALA A 42 -14.68 -17.79 15.19
CA ALA A 42 -14.95 -16.45 14.67
C ALA A 42 -14.55 -16.30 13.18
N ILE A 43 -13.56 -17.07 12.72
CA ILE A 43 -13.09 -17.01 11.33
C ILE A 43 -14.17 -17.50 10.34
N PRO A 44 -14.70 -18.74 10.45
CA PRO A 44 -15.77 -19.17 9.55
C PRO A 44 -17.04 -18.32 9.72
N TYR A 45 -17.32 -17.83 10.94
CA TYR A 45 -18.48 -16.97 11.19
C TYR A 45 -18.41 -15.62 10.47
N HIS A 46 -17.28 -14.90 10.55
CA HIS A 46 -17.15 -13.55 9.97
C HIS A 46 -16.68 -13.54 8.51
N PHE A 47 -15.92 -14.55 8.11
CA PHE A 47 -15.17 -14.54 6.86
C PHE A 47 -15.36 -15.78 6.00
N GLY A 48 -16.06 -16.82 6.50
CA GLY A 48 -16.23 -18.08 5.76
C GLY A 48 -14.96 -18.91 5.58
N GLY A 49 -13.80 -18.47 6.11
CA GLY A 49 -12.53 -19.18 6.00
C GLY A 49 -11.32 -18.28 5.99
N LYS A 50 -10.13 -18.87 5.82
CA LYS A 50 -8.84 -18.15 5.77
C LYS A 50 -8.78 -17.19 4.57
N GLU A 51 -9.26 -17.66 3.43
CA GLU A 51 -9.30 -16.94 2.16
C GLU A 51 -10.21 -15.71 2.25
N GLY A 52 -11.30 -15.79 3.03
CA GLY A 52 -12.13 -14.63 3.32
C GLY A 52 -11.47 -13.62 4.26
N VAL A 53 -10.66 -14.07 5.23
CA VAL A 53 -9.82 -13.15 6.04
C VAL A 53 -8.81 -12.47 5.13
N TYR A 54 -8.16 -13.21 4.23
CA TYR A 54 -7.21 -12.65 3.27
C TYR A 54 -7.85 -11.60 2.37
N ALA A 55 -9.01 -11.90 1.78
CA ALA A 55 -9.77 -10.94 1.00
C ALA A 55 -10.09 -9.67 1.81
N ALA A 56 -10.56 -9.81 3.05
CA ALA A 56 -10.86 -8.68 3.92
C ALA A 56 -9.61 -7.85 4.29
N VAL A 57 -8.44 -8.49 4.39
CA VAL A 57 -7.14 -7.80 4.59
C VAL A 57 -6.78 -6.97 3.35
N ILE A 58 -6.95 -7.52 2.14
CA ILE A 58 -6.72 -6.77 0.90
C ILE A 58 -7.71 -5.62 0.77
N ASP A 59 -8.99 -5.85 1.05
CA ASP A 59 -10.01 -4.80 1.00
C ASP A 59 -9.73 -3.68 2.03
N HIS A 60 -9.26 -4.04 3.23
CA HIS A 60 -8.85 -3.07 4.24
C HIS A 60 -7.62 -2.26 3.79
N LEU A 61 -6.63 -2.91 3.20
CA LEU A 61 -5.45 -2.25 2.64
C LEU A 61 -5.82 -1.27 1.53
N VAL A 62 -6.70 -1.68 0.61
CA VAL A 62 -7.23 -0.81 -0.46
C VAL A 62 -7.93 0.41 0.15
N SER A 63 -8.82 0.20 1.12
CA SER A 63 -9.56 1.29 1.76
C SER A 63 -8.63 2.28 2.48
N GLU A 64 -7.63 1.77 3.21
CA GLU A 64 -6.68 2.61 3.95
C GLU A 64 -5.83 3.45 2.99
N LEU A 65 -5.29 2.83 1.94
CA LEU A 65 -4.43 3.52 0.97
C LEU A 65 -5.22 4.54 0.16
N SER A 66 -6.38 4.16 -0.39
CA SER A 66 -7.25 5.08 -1.14
C SER A 66 -7.69 6.27 -0.29
N GLY A 67 -7.99 6.06 1.00
CA GLY A 67 -8.30 7.14 1.94
C GLY A 67 -7.10 8.06 2.20
N ALA A 68 -5.89 7.50 2.34
CA ALA A 68 -4.68 8.26 2.62
C ALA A 68 -4.15 9.04 1.40
N THR A 69 -4.38 8.55 0.19
CA THR A 69 -3.91 9.16 -1.06
C THR A 69 -4.97 10.01 -1.78
N GLY A 70 -6.19 10.05 -1.25
CA GLY A 70 -7.27 10.89 -1.77
C GLY A 70 -6.89 12.37 -1.78
N LEU A 71 -7.04 13.01 -2.94
CA LEU A 71 -6.78 14.43 -3.18
C LEU A 71 -7.81 15.01 -4.16
N PRO A 72 -8.10 16.33 -4.10
CA PRO A 72 -8.85 17.06 -5.13
C PRO A 72 -8.30 16.84 -6.55
N GLY A 73 -9.13 17.05 -7.58
CA GLY A 73 -8.75 16.80 -8.97
C GLY A 73 -7.69 17.75 -9.55
N ASP A 74 -7.53 18.93 -8.96
CA ASP A 74 -6.58 19.99 -9.33
C ASP A 74 -5.22 19.89 -8.63
N ALA A 75 -5.02 18.86 -7.79
CA ALA A 75 -3.76 18.64 -7.09
C ALA A 75 -2.60 18.38 -8.06
N GLN A 76 -1.46 19.02 -7.81
CA GLN A 76 -0.25 18.85 -8.61
C GLN A 76 0.41 17.50 -8.35
N ILE A 77 1.21 17.00 -9.31
CA ILE A 77 1.91 15.72 -9.17
C ILE A 77 2.80 15.67 -7.91
N ALA A 78 3.41 16.79 -7.53
CA ALA A 78 4.24 16.89 -6.34
C ALA A 78 3.42 16.58 -5.08
N GLU A 79 2.24 17.19 -4.94
CA GLU A 79 1.33 16.98 -3.80
C GLU A 79 0.80 15.54 -3.74
N VAL A 80 0.47 14.97 -4.90
CA VAL A 80 0.05 13.58 -5.03
C VAL A 80 1.14 12.63 -4.56
N MET A 81 2.38 12.86 -5.01
CA MET A 81 3.51 12.01 -4.68
C MET A 81 3.99 12.20 -3.24
N GLU A 82 3.86 13.39 -2.65
CA GLU A 82 4.08 13.61 -1.22
C GLU A 82 3.11 12.77 -0.37
N ARG A 83 1.82 12.83 -0.67
CA ARG A 83 0.80 12.05 0.06
C ARG A 83 0.96 10.55 -0.17
N PHE A 84 1.21 10.13 -1.40
CA PHE A 84 1.47 8.73 -1.72
C PHE A 84 2.66 8.20 -0.91
N THR A 85 3.75 8.95 -0.84
CA THR A 85 4.94 8.58 -0.05
C THR A 85 4.63 8.46 1.44
N ARG A 86 3.86 9.40 2.01
CA ARG A 86 3.41 9.33 3.42
C ARG A 86 2.53 8.12 3.69
N ALA A 87 1.59 7.80 2.79
CA ALA A 87 0.69 6.66 2.94
C ALA A 87 1.45 5.32 2.92
N ILE A 88 2.44 5.22 2.04
CA ILE A 88 3.26 4.03 1.85
C ILE A 88 4.26 3.81 2.99
N LEU A 89 4.91 4.86 3.48
CA LEU A 89 5.95 4.77 4.51
C LEU A 89 5.42 4.90 5.95
N GLY A 90 4.26 5.53 6.13
CA GLY A 90 3.71 5.91 7.43
C GLY A 90 2.81 4.87 8.08
N GLY A 91 2.76 4.86 9.41
CA GLY A 91 1.88 4.00 10.20
C GLY A 91 2.54 2.71 10.69
N ALA A 92 1.99 2.15 11.77
CA ALA A 92 2.59 1.00 12.47
C ALA A 92 2.71 -0.26 11.60
N GLN A 93 1.85 -0.42 10.60
CA GLN A 93 1.81 -1.60 9.72
C GLN A 93 2.38 -1.35 8.32
N ALA A 94 3.03 -0.21 8.07
CA ALA A 94 3.56 0.17 6.74
C ALA A 94 4.40 -0.94 6.10
N ARG A 95 5.32 -1.54 6.88
CA ARG A 95 6.16 -2.66 6.41
C ARG A 95 5.33 -3.89 6.00
N ALA A 96 4.34 -4.27 6.80
CA ALA A 96 3.49 -5.42 6.50
C ALA A 96 2.66 -5.16 5.22
N ARG A 97 2.11 -3.95 5.07
CA ARG A 97 1.40 -3.54 3.84
C ARG A 97 2.27 -3.69 2.61
N ILE A 98 3.50 -3.17 2.66
CA ILE A 98 4.41 -3.21 1.50
C ILE A 98 4.84 -4.63 1.16
N LEU A 99 5.12 -5.47 2.15
CA LEU A 99 5.43 -6.87 1.91
C LEU A 99 4.25 -7.64 1.29
N LEU A 100 3.02 -7.37 1.72
CA LEU A 100 1.84 -8.00 1.17
C LEU A 100 1.59 -7.57 -0.29
N ILE A 101 1.67 -6.26 -0.57
CA ILE A 101 1.56 -5.70 -1.93
C ILE A 101 2.64 -6.28 -2.83
N ALA A 102 3.91 -6.29 -2.39
CA ALA A 102 5.01 -6.84 -3.17
C ALA A 102 4.83 -8.34 -3.44
N ARG A 103 4.29 -9.10 -2.49
CA ARG A 103 3.98 -10.51 -2.70
C ARG A 103 2.90 -10.69 -3.77
N GLU A 104 1.79 -9.98 -3.69
CA GLU A 104 0.72 -10.08 -4.70
C GLU A 104 1.18 -9.60 -6.08
N GLN A 105 2.07 -8.61 -6.16
CA GLN A 105 2.66 -8.18 -7.44
C GLN A 105 3.57 -9.25 -8.06
N LEU A 106 4.45 -9.85 -7.26
CA LEU A 106 5.44 -10.82 -7.75
C LEU A 106 4.86 -12.22 -7.93
N ASN A 107 3.83 -12.58 -7.16
CA ASN A 107 3.17 -13.88 -7.17
C ASN A 107 1.65 -13.68 -7.01
N PRO A 108 0.95 -13.21 -8.07
CA PRO A 108 -0.47 -12.90 -7.99
C PRO A 108 -1.31 -14.09 -7.54
N THR A 109 -2.18 -13.85 -6.56
CA THR A 109 -3.27 -14.78 -6.25
C THR A 109 -4.55 -14.33 -6.95
N THR A 110 -5.64 -15.08 -6.76
CA THR A 110 -6.98 -14.64 -7.19
C THR A 110 -7.45 -13.35 -6.51
N HIS A 111 -6.71 -12.84 -5.51
CA HIS A 111 -7.02 -11.60 -4.80
C HIS A 111 -6.27 -10.39 -5.35
N TYR A 112 -5.30 -10.54 -6.26
CA TYR A 112 -4.58 -9.41 -6.85
C TYR A 112 -5.54 -8.46 -7.58
N ASP A 113 -6.58 -8.99 -8.26
CA ASP A 113 -7.57 -8.18 -8.96
C ASP A 113 -8.27 -7.17 -8.04
N ARG A 114 -8.47 -7.51 -6.76
CA ARG A 114 -9.06 -6.59 -5.76
C ARG A 114 -8.11 -5.43 -5.47
N LEU A 115 -6.83 -5.72 -5.31
CA LEU A 115 -5.79 -4.71 -5.13
C LEU A 115 -5.63 -3.85 -6.40
N PHE A 116 -5.66 -4.49 -7.57
CA PHE A 116 -5.49 -3.84 -8.85
C PHE A 116 -6.62 -2.85 -9.13
N THR A 117 -7.86 -3.33 -9.16
CA THR A 117 -9.04 -2.50 -9.46
C THR A 117 -9.34 -1.50 -8.36
N GLY A 118 -9.11 -1.85 -7.09
CA GLY A 118 -9.46 -1.01 -5.95
C GLY A 118 -8.46 0.11 -5.66
N PHE A 119 -7.19 -0.05 -6.02
CA PHE A 119 -6.14 0.90 -5.67
C PHE A 119 -5.11 1.14 -6.77
N VAL A 120 -4.50 0.09 -7.33
CA VAL A 120 -3.35 0.24 -8.24
C VAL A 120 -3.75 0.95 -9.52
N GLU A 121 -4.79 0.47 -10.22
CA GLU A 121 -5.23 1.04 -11.49
C GLU A 121 -5.76 2.47 -11.35
N PRO A 122 -6.66 2.80 -10.39
CA PRO A 122 -7.11 4.18 -10.19
C PRO A 122 -5.96 5.14 -9.87
N THR A 123 -5.04 4.74 -9.01
CA THR A 123 -3.88 5.57 -8.64
C THR A 123 -2.94 5.76 -9.82
N HIS A 124 -2.67 4.68 -10.57
CA HIS A 124 -1.80 4.74 -11.75
C HIS A 124 -2.39 5.62 -12.85
N ARG A 125 -3.69 5.47 -13.17
CA ARG A 125 -4.38 6.33 -14.16
C ARG A 125 -4.35 7.79 -13.77
N ARG A 126 -4.57 8.09 -12.48
CA ARG A 126 -4.48 9.47 -11.96
C ARG A 126 -3.09 10.06 -12.17
N ILE A 127 -2.04 9.30 -11.90
CA ILE A 127 -0.67 9.75 -12.10
C ILE A 127 -0.36 9.90 -13.59
N CYS A 128 -0.83 8.99 -14.46
CA CYS A 128 -0.72 9.15 -15.92
C CYS A 128 -1.35 10.44 -16.42
N ALA A 129 -2.55 10.81 -15.94
CA ALA A 129 -3.21 12.06 -16.33
C ALA A 129 -2.36 13.28 -15.97
N LEU A 130 -1.82 13.34 -14.74
CA LEU A 130 -0.95 14.43 -14.31
C LEU A 130 0.37 14.50 -15.09
N VAL A 131 0.92 13.34 -15.47
CA VAL A 131 2.13 13.25 -16.31
C VAL A 131 1.84 13.74 -17.73
N ALA A 132 0.70 13.36 -18.29
CA ALA A 132 0.27 13.79 -19.62
C ALA A 132 0.04 15.31 -19.67
N ASP A 133 -0.66 15.85 -18.67
CA ASP A 133 -0.92 17.30 -18.57
C ASP A 133 0.38 18.10 -18.47
N ALA A 134 1.35 17.63 -17.68
CA ALA A 134 2.63 18.31 -17.52
C ALA A 134 3.52 18.25 -18.78
N SER A 135 3.40 17.18 -19.57
CA SER A 135 4.25 16.94 -20.74
C SER A 135 3.58 17.19 -22.10
N ALA A 136 2.33 17.69 -22.10
CA ALA A 136 1.49 17.84 -23.30
C ALA A 136 1.39 16.57 -24.16
N ALA A 137 1.36 15.40 -23.52
CA ALA A 137 1.30 14.08 -24.16
C ALA A 137 -0.07 13.42 -23.99
N GLY A 138 -0.30 12.28 -24.65
CA GLY A 138 -1.49 11.45 -24.41
C GLY A 138 -1.39 10.66 -23.10
N ALA A 139 -2.47 10.59 -22.32
CA ALA A 139 -2.51 9.86 -21.04
C ALA A 139 -2.24 8.35 -21.15
N ASP A 140 -2.65 7.75 -22.28
CA ASP A 140 -2.46 6.32 -22.57
C ASP A 140 -1.24 6.04 -23.46
N ASP A 141 -0.43 7.07 -23.78
CA ASP A 141 0.82 6.85 -24.48
C ASP A 141 1.78 6.01 -23.64
N GLN A 142 2.50 5.09 -24.28
CA GLN A 142 3.39 4.16 -23.59
C GLN A 142 4.46 4.88 -22.77
N ILE A 143 4.97 6.02 -23.26
CA ILE A 143 5.98 6.80 -22.55
C ILE A 143 5.39 7.51 -21.34
N THR A 144 4.15 8.01 -21.44
CA THR A 144 3.41 8.55 -20.28
C THR A 144 3.24 7.49 -19.20
N VAL A 145 2.82 6.28 -19.57
CA VAL A 145 2.67 5.15 -18.65
C VAL A 145 4.00 4.79 -17.99
N ILE A 146 5.10 4.72 -18.75
CA ILE A 146 6.44 4.44 -18.21
C ILE A 146 6.89 5.54 -17.25
N ARG A 147 6.67 6.82 -17.60
CA ARG A 147 7.00 7.98 -16.74
C ARG A 147 6.22 7.95 -15.44
N ALA A 148 4.91 7.72 -15.50
CA ALA A 148 4.07 7.55 -14.32
C ALA A 148 4.58 6.42 -13.44
N HIS A 149 4.93 5.28 -14.03
CA HIS A 149 5.49 4.15 -13.30
C HIS A 149 6.84 4.48 -12.63
N ALA A 150 7.72 5.21 -13.33
CA ALA A 150 9.01 5.65 -12.79
C ALA A 150 8.85 6.64 -11.62
N VAL A 151 7.89 7.56 -11.71
CA VAL A 151 7.53 8.49 -10.63
C VAL A 151 7.04 7.73 -9.40
N ILE A 152 6.12 6.78 -9.57
CA ILE A 152 5.66 5.88 -8.48
C ILE A 152 6.85 5.13 -7.85
N GLY A 153 7.78 4.68 -8.69
CA GLY A 153 9.01 3.99 -8.28
C GLY A 153 9.87 4.77 -7.29
N GLN A 154 9.83 6.12 -7.31
CA GLN A 154 10.57 6.94 -6.36
C GLN A 154 10.11 6.68 -4.92
N ALA A 155 8.79 6.67 -4.67
CA ALA A 155 8.22 6.38 -3.37
C ALA A 155 8.40 4.91 -2.96
N LEU A 156 8.16 3.98 -3.90
CA LEU A 156 8.31 2.54 -3.67
C LEU A 156 9.77 2.16 -3.36
N GLY A 157 10.75 2.86 -3.95
CA GLY A 157 12.16 2.67 -3.67
C GLY A 157 12.50 2.84 -2.19
N PHE A 158 11.93 3.86 -1.52
CA PHE A 158 12.11 4.05 -0.08
C PHE A 158 11.42 2.98 0.78
N ALA A 159 10.33 2.41 0.27
CA ALA A 159 9.59 1.37 0.97
C ALA A 159 10.28 0.00 0.90
N VAL A 160 10.74 -0.38 -0.30
CA VAL A 160 11.33 -1.70 -0.57
C VAL A 160 12.82 -1.73 -0.23
N ALA A 161 13.57 -0.66 -0.54
CA ALA A 161 15.01 -0.56 -0.29
C ALA A 161 15.33 0.23 1.00
N GLN A 162 14.38 0.30 1.95
CA GLN A 162 14.49 1.09 3.17
C GLN A 162 15.76 0.77 3.99
N THR A 163 16.12 -0.52 4.09
CA THR A 163 17.30 -0.98 4.86
C THR A 163 18.59 -0.34 4.37
N THR A 164 18.74 -0.17 3.05
CA THR A 164 19.92 0.46 2.45
C THR A 164 20.01 1.94 2.85
N TYR A 165 18.90 2.67 2.73
CA TYR A 165 18.82 4.07 3.16
C TYR A 165 19.13 4.22 4.66
N LEU A 166 18.44 3.46 5.52
CA LEU A 166 18.58 3.51 6.97
C LEU A 166 20.02 3.26 7.42
N ARG A 167 20.68 2.23 6.87
CA ARG A 167 22.10 1.96 7.14
C ARG A 167 23.00 3.12 6.72
N ARG A 168 22.74 3.71 5.54
CA ARG A 168 23.55 4.81 5.01
C ARG A 168 23.49 6.07 5.85
N VAL A 169 22.34 6.34 6.48
CA VAL A 169 22.11 7.51 7.35
C VAL A 169 22.26 7.20 8.85
N GLY A 170 22.72 5.98 9.20
CA GLY A 170 23.00 5.61 10.59
C GLY A 170 21.75 5.42 11.47
N ARG A 171 20.63 4.94 10.90
CA ARG A 171 19.36 4.78 11.61
C ARG A 171 18.84 3.35 11.57
N VAL A 172 17.95 3.03 12.50
CA VAL A 172 17.31 1.71 12.63
C VAL A 172 15.86 1.72 12.09
N ARG A 173 15.19 2.87 12.13
CA ARG A 173 13.81 3.07 11.67
C ARG A 173 13.59 4.51 11.23
N LEU A 174 12.60 4.74 10.37
CA LEU A 174 12.15 6.09 10.01
C LEU A 174 11.31 6.70 11.14
N SER A 175 11.58 7.95 11.50
CA SER A 175 10.68 8.78 12.29
C SER A 175 9.61 9.45 11.41
N PRO A 176 8.51 9.95 11.99
CA PRO A 176 7.53 10.74 11.22
C PRO A 176 8.17 11.94 10.50
N GLN A 177 9.11 12.64 11.15
CA GLN A 177 9.81 13.77 10.54
C GLN A 177 10.66 13.36 9.33
N GLU A 178 11.23 12.16 9.33
CA GLU A 178 11.97 11.67 8.16
C GLU A 178 11.05 11.28 7.01
N ILE A 179 9.91 10.67 7.31
CA ILE A 179 8.90 10.36 6.30
C ILE A 179 8.45 11.65 5.62
N ASP A 180 8.25 12.72 6.39
CA ASP A 180 7.90 14.04 5.87
C ASP A 180 8.96 14.62 4.94
N VAL A 181 10.24 14.48 5.30
CA VAL A 181 11.37 14.92 4.47
C VAL A 181 11.45 14.10 3.19
N ILE A 182 11.35 12.77 3.28
CA ILE A 182 11.36 11.87 2.12
C ILE A 182 10.19 12.21 1.18
N ALA A 183 8.99 12.38 1.74
CA ALA A 183 7.80 12.73 0.97
C ALA A 183 8.00 14.02 0.17
N ARG A 184 8.47 15.09 0.82
CA ARG A 184 8.75 16.37 0.16
C ARG A 184 9.77 16.24 -0.97
N VAL A 185 10.88 15.54 -0.72
CA VAL A 185 11.92 15.30 -1.73
C VAL A 185 11.36 14.51 -2.92
N VAL A 186 10.58 13.46 -2.66
CA VAL A 186 9.92 12.68 -3.72
C VAL A 186 8.95 13.55 -4.52
N GLY A 187 8.13 14.39 -3.86
CA GLY A 187 7.24 15.34 -4.51
C GLY A 187 7.98 16.31 -5.44
N GLU A 188 9.03 16.98 -4.94
CA GLU A 188 9.87 17.89 -5.71
C GLU A 188 10.54 17.19 -6.91
N MET A 189 11.08 15.98 -6.71
CA MET A 189 11.69 15.20 -7.79
C MET A 189 10.66 14.76 -8.83
N SER A 190 9.45 14.43 -8.41
CA SER A 190 8.36 14.02 -9.30
C SER A 190 7.90 15.18 -10.19
N GLY A 191 7.81 16.40 -9.64
CA GLY A 191 7.51 17.60 -10.43
C GLY A 191 8.59 17.94 -11.45
N LYS A 192 9.87 17.88 -11.06
CA LYS A 192 11.00 18.16 -11.95
C LYS A 192 11.20 17.12 -13.05
N ALA A 193 10.86 15.85 -12.80
CA ALA A 193 10.99 14.78 -13.78
C ALA A 193 10.08 14.92 -15.01
N LEU A 194 9.13 15.88 -14.96
CA LEU A 194 8.13 16.11 -16.00
C LEU A 194 8.34 17.41 -16.80
N GLN A 195 9.33 18.22 -16.41
CA GLN A 195 9.77 19.42 -17.14
C GLN A 195 10.85 19.05 -18.16
#